data_AF-A0A6P0I849-F1
#
_entry.id   AF-A0A6P0I849-F1
#
_cell.length_a   1.000
_cell.length_b   1.000
_cell.length_c   1.000
_cell.angle_alpha   90.00
_cell.angle_beta   90.00
_cell.angle_gamma   90.00
#
_symmetry.space_group_name_H-M   'P 1'
#
loop_
_entity.id
_entity.type
_entity.pdbx_description
1 polymer ?
#
loop_
_entity_poly.entity_id
_entity_poly.type
_entity_poly.pdbx_seq_one_letter_code
_entity_poly.pdbx_strand_id
1 'polypeptide(L)'
;MKRQSFSLLLFGIVATILFANPLKVDAHPKNLNLTPEQKTQWEEIRAQSKAQIQNILTPEQQQQLQTLTSQGQRPRRAMKELNLSEEQKTQMREIMQSSREQMANILTEEQQEQFRQQIQRRGQKQ
;
A
#
# COMPACT_ATOMS: atom_id res chain seq x y z
N MET A 1 36.57 -6.35 21.46
CA MET A 1 35.23 -6.14 20.89
C MET A 1 34.63 -7.48 20.51
N LYS A 2 33.67 -7.99 21.28
CA LYS A 2 32.99 -9.27 21.00
C LYS A 2 31.67 -8.98 20.30
N ARG A 3 31.51 -9.54 19.10
CA ARG A 3 30.29 -9.45 18.28
C ARG A 3 29.17 -10.21 18.98
N GLN A 4 28.04 -9.56 19.22
CA GLN A 4 26.84 -10.20 19.74
C GLN A 4 26.13 -10.93 18.60
N SER A 5 25.91 -12.23 18.80
CA SER A 5 25.11 -13.09 17.94
C SER A 5 23.63 -12.77 18.15
N PHE A 6 22.92 -12.36 17.11
CA PHE A 6 21.46 -12.23 17.16
C PHE A 6 20.82 -13.61 17.06
N SER A 7 20.17 -14.04 18.15
CA SER A 7 19.33 -15.23 18.20
C SER A 7 18.15 -15.11 17.24
N LEU A 8 17.99 -16.10 16.36
CA LEU A 8 16.71 -16.39 15.71
C LEU A 8 15.71 -16.85 16.78
N LEU A 9 14.69 -16.05 17.05
CA LEU A 9 13.49 -16.50 17.75
C LEU A 9 12.45 -16.93 16.72
N LEU A 10 12.33 -18.25 16.55
CA LEU A 10 11.17 -18.90 15.97
C LEU A 10 9.99 -18.72 16.93
N PHE A 11 9.10 -17.77 16.65
CA PHE A 11 7.77 -17.76 17.25
C PHE A 11 6.83 -18.56 16.37
N GLY A 12 6.59 -19.81 16.76
CA GLY A 12 5.46 -20.59 16.28
C GLY A 12 4.17 -19.98 16.80
N ILE A 13 3.35 -19.43 15.90
CA ILE A 13 1.98 -19.03 16.20
C ILE A 13 1.07 -20.15 15.69
N VAL A 14 0.44 -20.85 16.63
CA VAL A 14 -0.74 -21.68 16.36
C VAL A 14 -1.88 -20.74 15.97
N ALA A 15 -2.23 -20.70 14.69
CA ALA A 15 -3.37 -19.92 14.20
C ALA A 15 -4.62 -20.82 14.12
N THR A 16 -5.50 -20.70 15.11
CA THR A 16 -6.89 -21.13 14.99
C THR A 16 -7.59 -20.23 13.97
N ILE A 17 -7.88 -20.78 12.79
CA ILE A 17 -8.54 -20.04 11.69
C ILE A 17 -10.05 -20.01 11.98
N LEU A 18 -10.54 -18.93 12.59
CA LEU A 18 -11.92 -18.47 12.39
C LEU A 18 -11.98 -17.83 11.00
N PHE A 19 -12.75 -18.42 10.08
CA PHE A 19 -12.95 -17.90 8.73
C PHE A 19 -13.69 -16.55 8.76
N ALA A 20 -12.95 -15.45 8.88
CA ALA A 20 -13.32 -14.22 8.20
C ALA A 20 -12.78 -14.36 6.78
N ASN A 21 -13.65 -14.36 5.77
CA ASN A 21 -13.25 -14.14 4.39
C ASN A 21 -13.04 -12.61 4.24
N PRO A 22 -11.81 -12.06 4.33
CA PRO A 22 -11.61 -10.72 3.83
C PRO A 22 -11.81 -10.81 2.32
N LEU A 23 -12.76 -10.04 1.78
CA LEU A 23 -12.84 -9.80 0.35
C LEU A 23 -11.47 -9.28 -0.10
N LYS A 24 -10.63 -10.16 -0.67
CA LYS A 24 -9.37 -9.80 -1.31
C LYS A 24 -9.74 -9.08 -2.59
N VAL A 25 -9.94 -7.77 -2.51
CA VAL A 25 -10.06 -6.94 -3.70
C VAL A 25 -8.68 -6.91 -4.32
N ASP A 26 -8.48 -7.65 -5.42
CA ASP A 26 -7.24 -7.66 -6.20
C ASP A 26 -6.88 -6.24 -6.65
N ALA A 27 -6.08 -5.54 -5.85
CA ALA A 27 -5.70 -4.15 -6.07
C ALA A 27 -4.38 -4.05 -6.85
N HIS A 28 -3.77 -5.18 -7.21
CA HIS A 28 -2.50 -5.26 -7.93
C HIS A 28 -2.65 -4.78 -9.39
N PRO A 29 -1.57 -4.34 -10.04
CA PRO A 29 -1.61 -3.99 -11.45
C PRO A 29 -2.03 -5.21 -12.27
N LYS A 30 -3.00 -5.04 -13.18
CA LYS A 30 -3.51 -6.14 -14.00
C LYS A 30 -2.36 -6.71 -14.84
N ASN A 31 -2.35 -8.03 -15.05
CA ASN A 31 -1.47 -8.72 -15.99
C ASN A 31 0.04 -8.74 -15.63
N LEU A 32 0.42 -8.56 -14.36
CA LEU A 32 1.82 -8.78 -13.93
C LEU A 32 2.13 -10.26 -13.58
N ASN A 33 1.12 -11.15 -13.59
CA ASN A 33 1.28 -12.56 -13.27
C ASN A 33 2.08 -12.80 -11.97
N LEU A 34 1.75 -12.05 -10.92
CA LEU A 34 2.45 -12.13 -9.63
C LEU A 34 2.30 -13.51 -8.99
N THR A 35 3.38 -14.04 -8.42
CA THR A 35 3.33 -15.25 -7.59
C THR A 35 2.52 -15.00 -6.30
N PRO A 36 2.03 -16.03 -5.61
CA PRO A 36 1.35 -15.87 -4.32
C PRO A 36 2.18 -15.10 -3.28
N GLU A 37 3.49 -15.32 -3.24
CA GLU A 37 4.41 -14.64 -2.34
C GLU A 37 4.53 -13.15 -2.70
N GLN A 38 4.72 -12.84 -3.99
CA GLN A 38 4.75 -11.46 -4.48
C GLN A 38 3.44 -10.72 -4.19
N LYS A 39 2.28 -11.39 -4.33
CA LYS A 39 0.98 -10.79 -4.01
C LYS A 39 0.88 -10.42 -2.53
N THR A 40 1.33 -11.31 -1.64
CA THR A 40 1.35 -11.08 -0.19
C THR A 40 2.23 -9.88 0.15
N GLN A 41 3.48 -9.86 -0.32
CA GLN A 41 4.39 -8.73 -0.10
C GLN A 41 3.84 -7.42 -0.64
N TRP A 42 3.17 -7.48 -1.80
CA TRP A 42 2.54 -6.31 -2.39
C TRP A 42 1.38 -5.78 -1.52
N GLU A 43 0.54 -6.66 -0.97
CA GLU A 43 -0.53 -6.26 -0.04
C GLU A 43 0.02 -5.62 1.23
N GLU A 44 1.10 -6.18 1.78
CA GLU A 44 1.80 -5.64 2.95
C GLU A 44 2.33 -4.22 2.68
N ILE A 45 3.06 -4.02 1.58
CA ILE A 45 3.58 -2.70 1.19
C ILE A 45 2.44 -1.68 1.04
N ARG A 46 1.30 -2.08 0.47
CA ARG A 46 0.14 -1.20 0.34
C ARG A 46 -0.51 -0.89 1.67
N ALA A 47 -0.64 -1.87 2.56
CA ALA A 47 -1.21 -1.68 3.88
C ALA A 47 -0.35 -0.71 4.71
N GLN A 48 0.97 -0.90 4.69
CA GLN A 48 1.94 -0.01 5.34
C GLN A 48 1.86 1.41 4.78
N SER A 49 1.88 1.56 3.45
CA SER A 49 1.78 2.86 2.79
C SER A 49 0.46 3.58 3.11
N LYS A 50 -0.66 2.84 3.17
CA LYS A 50 -1.96 3.39 3.59
C LYS A 50 -1.93 3.88 5.04
N ALA A 51 -1.33 3.11 5.95
CA ALA A 51 -1.19 3.51 7.35
C ALA A 51 -0.34 4.77 7.50
N GLN A 52 0.79 4.87 6.78
CA GLN A 52 1.63 6.07 6.76
C GLN A 52 0.87 7.29 6.25
N ILE A 53 0.07 7.15 5.19
CA ILE A 53 -0.79 8.23 4.69
C ILE A 53 -1.82 8.64 5.74
N GLN A 54 -2.46 7.70 6.43
CA GLN A 54 -3.45 8.01 7.46
C GLN A 54 -2.83 8.83 8.60
N ASN A 55 -1.57 8.56 8.94
CA ASN A 55 -0.85 9.30 9.99
C ASN A 55 -0.49 10.74 9.61
N ILE A 56 -0.54 11.11 8.32
CA ILE A 56 -0.34 12.49 7.86
C ILE A 56 -1.60 13.34 8.08
N LEU A 57 -2.78 12.71 8.12
CA LEU A 57 -4.05 13.40 8.24
C LEU A 57 -4.29 13.87 9.67
N THR A 58 -4.96 15.01 9.81
CA THR A 58 -5.46 15.44 11.13
C THR A 58 -6.62 14.53 11.57
N PRO A 59 -6.95 14.50 12.87
CA PRO A 59 -8.10 13.74 13.37
C PRO A 59 -9.41 14.09 12.64
N GLU A 60 -9.64 15.37 12.33
CA GLU A 60 -10.83 15.84 11.61
C GLU A 60 -10.86 15.33 10.17
N GLN A 61 -9.71 15.35 9.48
CA GLN A 61 -9.57 14.82 8.12
C GLN A 61 -9.77 13.29 8.09
N GLN A 62 -9.30 12.57 9.11
CA GLN A 62 -9.53 11.12 9.23
C GLN A 62 -11.03 10.81 9.39
N GLN A 63 -11.72 11.56 10.25
CA GLN A 63 -13.17 11.42 10.45
C GLN A 63 -13.96 11.75 9.17
N GLN A 64 -13.59 12.83 8.47
CA GLN A 64 -14.20 13.19 7.19
C GLN A 64 -14.00 12.09 6.15
N LEU A 65 -12.78 11.56 6.03
CA LEU A 65 -12.48 10.45 5.12
C LEU A 65 -13.30 9.20 5.44
N GLN A 66 -13.45 8.86 6.72
CA GLN A 66 -14.25 7.72 7.15
C GLN A 66 -15.73 7.92 6.80
N THR A 67 -16.25 9.13 6.98
CA THR A 67 -17.64 9.48 6.64
C THR A 67 -17.89 9.32 5.14
N LEU A 68 -17.06 9.96 4.31
CA LEU A 68 -17.14 9.91 2.85
C LEU A 68 -17.06 8.47 2.32
N THR A 69 -16.14 7.67 2.85
CA THR A 69 -16.01 6.27 2.43
C THR A 69 -17.16 5.38 2.90
N SER A 70 -17.71 5.64 4.10
CA SER A 70 -18.90 4.94 4.60
C SER A 70 -20.16 5.25 3.78
N GLN A 71 -20.21 6.41 3.15
CA GLN A 71 -21.26 6.80 2.19
C GLN A 71 -21.07 6.15 0.80
N GLY A 72 -20.13 5.21 0.67
CA GLY A 72 -19.88 4.48 -0.58
C GLY A 72 -18.95 5.22 -1.55
N GLN A 73 -18.39 6.36 -1.15
CA GLN A 73 -17.45 7.06 -2.01
C GLN A 73 -16.15 6.29 -2.14
N ARG A 74 -15.60 6.24 -3.36
CA ARG A 74 -14.31 5.60 -3.61
C ARG A 74 -13.21 6.33 -2.82
N PRO A 75 -12.32 5.63 -2.11
CA PRO A 75 -11.30 6.26 -1.25
C PRO A 75 -10.46 7.34 -1.94
N ARG A 76 -10.13 7.14 -3.24
CA ARG A 76 -9.38 8.13 -4.03
C ARG A 76 -10.13 9.43 -4.26
N ARG A 77 -11.47 9.39 -4.39
CA ARG A 77 -12.29 10.60 -4.54
C ARG A 77 -12.45 11.28 -3.19
N ALA A 78 -12.75 10.51 -2.15
CA ALA A 78 -12.84 11.03 -0.78
C ALA A 78 -11.55 11.75 -0.34
N MET A 79 -10.38 11.19 -0.65
CA MET A 79 -9.09 11.82 -0.37
C MET A 79 -8.89 13.17 -1.08
N LYS A 80 -9.43 13.35 -2.29
CA LYS A 80 -9.35 14.61 -3.04
C LYS A 80 -10.27 15.69 -2.49
N GLU A 81 -11.31 15.30 -1.76
CA GLU A 81 -12.26 16.21 -1.12
C GLU A 81 -11.80 16.68 0.26
N LEU A 82 -10.71 16.08 0.78
CA LEU A 82 -10.07 16.59 1.98
C LEU A 82 -9.31 17.88 1.64
N ASN A 83 -9.39 18.86 2.53
CA ASN A 83 -8.62 20.09 2.48
C ASN A 83 -7.16 19.83 2.89
N LEU A 84 -6.42 19.06 2.10
CA LEU A 84 -5.03 18.71 2.36
C LEU A 84 -4.12 19.93 2.16
N SER A 85 -3.20 20.16 3.09
CA SER A 85 -2.15 21.17 2.92
C SER A 85 -1.13 20.73 1.86
N GLU A 86 -0.36 21.69 1.33
CA GLU A 86 0.71 21.37 0.36
C GLU A 86 1.80 20.47 0.97
N GLU A 87 2.07 20.61 2.26
CA GLU A 87 3.01 19.75 2.97
C GLU A 87 2.48 18.32 3.09
N GLN A 88 1.21 18.15 3.47
CA GLN A 88 0.57 16.82 3.50
C GLN A 88 0.60 16.17 2.10
N LYS A 89 0.27 16.92 1.04
CA LYS A 89 0.32 16.42 -0.34
C LYS A 89 1.73 15.99 -0.74
N THR A 90 2.75 16.71 -0.29
CA THR A 90 4.16 16.40 -0.57
C THR A 90 4.57 15.11 0.13
N GLN A 91 4.32 14.99 1.43
CA GLN A 91 4.62 13.78 2.21
C GLN A 91 3.88 12.55 1.65
N MET A 92 2.62 12.70 1.26
CA MET A 92 1.86 11.62 0.62
C MET A 92 2.49 11.20 -0.72
N ARG A 93 3.00 12.15 -1.51
CA ARG A 93 3.68 11.85 -2.78
C ARG A 93 4.94 11.03 -2.55
N GLU A 94 5.74 11.39 -1.55
CA GLU A 94 6.96 10.68 -1.17
C GLU A 94 6.66 9.25 -0.71
N ILE A 95 5.65 9.06 0.15
CA ILE A 95 5.21 7.71 0.57
C ILE A 95 4.74 6.88 -0.63
N MET A 96 3.96 7.47 -1.54
CA MET A 96 3.50 6.77 -2.74
C MET A 96 4.66 6.42 -3.67
N GLN A 97 5.69 7.25 -3.76
CA GLN A 97 6.89 6.96 -4.53
C GLN A 97 7.69 5.82 -3.90
N SER A 98 7.98 5.91 -2.60
CA SER A 98 8.71 4.86 -1.87
C SER A 98 7.98 3.51 -1.96
N SER A 99 6.65 3.51 -1.80
CA SER A 99 5.83 2.31 -1.96
C SER A 99 5.98 1.70 -3.37
N ARG A 100 6.03 2.53 -4.43
CA ARG A 100 6.24 2.04 -5.81
C ARG A 100 7.62 1.42 -5.99
N GLU A 101 8.66 2.00 -5.40
CA GLU A 101 10.02 1.46 -5.45
C GLU A 101 10.08 0.11 -4.72
N GLN A 102 9.51 0.00 -3.53
CA GLN A 102 9.41 -1.27 -2.79
C GLN A 102 8.63 -2.32 -3.59
N MET A 103 7.51 -1.94 -4.20
CA MET A 103 6.73 -2.84 -5.07
C MET A 103 7.52 -3.26 -6.32
N ALA A 104 8.39 -2.42 -6.87
CA ALA A 104 9.23 -2.81 -8.00
C ALA A 104 10.32 -3.82 -7.59
N ASN A 105 10.86 -3.70 -6.38
CA ASN A 105 11.94 -4.56 -5.88
C ASN A 105 11.52 -6.02 -5.65
N ILE A 106 10.22 -6.29 -5.51
CA ILE A 106 9.70 -7.67 -5.37
C ILE A 106 9.36 -8.32 -6.72
N LEU A 107 9.53 -7.61 -7.83
CA LEU A 107 9.22 -8.09 -9.18
C LEU A 107 10.46 -8.61 -9.90
N THR A 108 10.24 -9.53 -10.85
CA THR A 108 11.26 -9.89 -11.84
C THR A 108 11.50 -8.75 -12.83
N GLU A 109 12.61 -8.77 -13.56
CA GLU A 109 12.94 -7.72 -14.54
C GLU A 109 11.83 -7.50 -15.59
N GLU A 110 11.26 -8.61 -16.10
CA GLU A 110 10.14 -8.55 -17.07
C GLU A 110 8.89 -7.93 -16.45
N GLN A 111 8.54 -8.33 -15.22
CA GLN A 111 7.41 -7.77 -14.48
C GLN A 111 7.63 -6.28 -14.16
N GLN A 112 8.85 -5.87 -13.83
CA GLN A 112 9.18 -4.47 -13.58
C GLN A 112 8.97 -3.61 -14.82
N GLU A 113 9.38 -4.08 -16.00
CA GLU A 113 9.18 -3.37 -17.26
C GLU A 113 7.68 -3.17 -17.54
N GLN A 114 6.87 -4.23 -17.40
CA GLN A 114 5.42 -4.13 -17.51
C GLN A 114 4.83 -3.15 -16.48
N PHE A 115 5.32 -3.18 -15.24
CA PHE A 115 4.87 -2.29 -14.17
C PHE A 115 5.18 -0.81 -14.49
N ARG A 116 6.40 -0.51 -14.97
CA ARG A 116 6.81 0.83 -15.41
C ARG A 116 5.90 1.35 -16.53
N GLN A 117 5.65 0.53 -17.56
CA GLN A 117 4.75 0.89 -18.66
C GLN A 117 3.33 1.18 -18.17
N GLN A 118 2.81 0.38 -17.24
CA GLN A 118 1.48 0.62 -16.65
C GLN A 118 1.41 1.92 -15.84
N ILE A 119 2.46 2.26 -15.10
CA ILE A 119 2.53 3.53 -14.36
C ILE A 119 2.54 4.72 -15.34
N GLN A 120 3.39 4.67 -16.37
CA GLN A 120 3.49 5.73 -17.37
C GLN A 120 2.16 5.98 -18.06
N ARG A 121 1.47 4.91 -18.50
CA ARG A 121 0.13 4.99 -19.12
C ARG A 121 -0.92 5.63 -18.20
N ARG A 122 -0.82 5.44 -16.88
CA ARG A 122 -1.74 6.07 -15.90
C ARG A 122 -1.44 7.55 -15.69
N GLY A 123 -0.18 7.97 -15.85
CA GLY A 123 0.22 9.37 -15.82
C GLY A 123 -0.32 10.16 -17.02
N GLN A 124 -0.31 9.54 -18.21
CA GLN A 124 -0.77 10.17 -19.46
C GLN A 124 -2.30 10.33 -19.59
N LYS A 125 -3.09 9.66 -18.74
CA LYS A 125 -4.56 9.69 -18.78
C LYS A 125 -5.18 10.71 -17.80
N GLN A 126 -4.36 11.52 -17.14
CA GLN A 126 -4.78 12.56 -16.20
C GLN A 126 -4.42 13.92 -16.77
#